data_AF-A0A973HXX0-F1
#
_entry.id   AF-A0A973HXX0-F1
#
_cell.length_a   1.000
_cell.length_b   1.000
_cell.length_c   1.000
_cell.angle_alpha   90.00
_cell.angle_beta   90.00
_cell.angle_gamma   90.00
#
_symmetry.space_group_name_H-M   'P 1'
#
loop_
_entity.id
_entity.type
_entity.pdbx_description
1 polymer ?
#
loop_
_entity_poly.entity_id
_entity_poly.type
_entity_poly.pdbx_seq_one_letter_code
_entity_poly.pdbx_strand_id
1 'polypeptide(L)'
;LPEYDFIDQINHIFSVPETCTAGYNSIRFDDEVTRFTLYRNFHDPYAREWQNGNSRWDILDVMRCAYALRPEGINWPKNAEGKVSFRLEDLTAANGIDLGKAHDAVVDVRATIAVAKLVLDKQPKLYRYLFDHRLKHKLASLVDVDNHKPLVHVSGMYGVERGCMAIVVPICWHPNNKNSFIAFDLSTDPNTLAGLSVEQMRQRLFSKQVDLPEGIKRLGLKEVHVNKSPVLAPAATLTPDQAERWNLSGDVLRSNLAALKQLLAQDVSILQNLHGVYSQREFEVKTDVDSQLYSGGFWSGMDKKAMAQIHATAKKALAGLKPSFQDPRGEEMFFRFRARNYPEYLDGDDHERWVQHCSNSLMGNGPGLNFEQFSQALQQAAQEHQHDQEKMFVLQELQLYAESIYPGDGY
;
A
#
# COMPACT_ATOMS: atom_id res chain seq x y z
N LEU A 1 -15.66 19.59 9.15
CA LEU A 1 -16.50 18.62 8.43
C LEU A 1 -16.31 17.27 9.13
N PRO A 2 -17.36 16.59 9.60
CA PRO A 2 -17.26 15.22 10.14
C PRO A 2 -16.60 14.25 9.14
N GLU A 3 -15.91 13.22 9.63
CA GLU A 3 -15.23 12.22 8.79
C GLU A 3 -16.21 11.50 7.86
N TYR A 4 -17.43 11.22 8.34
CA TYR A 4 -18.51 10.64 7.54
C TYR A 4 -18.86 11.50 6.33
N ASP A 5 -19.15 12.79 6.53
CA ASP A 5 -19.54 13.68 5.43
C ASP A 5 -18.38 13.87 4.44
N PHE A 6 -17.12 13.80 4.91
CA PHE A 6 -15.93 13.84 4.07
C PHE A 6 -15.80 12.60 3.19
N ILE A 7 -15.86 11.41 3.77
CA ILE A 7 -15.66 10.16 3.03
C ILE A 7 -16.85 9.81 2.14
N ASP A 8 -18.07 10.20 2.51
CA ASP A 8 -19.26 10.00 1.68
C ASP A 8 -19.13 10.75 0.34
N GLN A 9 -18.65 12.00 0.37
CA GLN A 9 -18.35 12.78 -0.84
C GLN A 9 -17.29 12.12 -1.72
N ILE A 10 -16.19 11.64 -1.12
CA ILE A 10 -15.15 10.92 -1.85
C ILE A 10 -15.71 9.63 -2.46
N ASN A 11 -16.46 8.86 -1.68
CA ASN A 11 -17.03 7.59 -2.12
C ASN A 11 -18.01 7.79 -3.28
N HIS A 12 -18.81 8.85 -3.24
CA HIS A 12 -19.72 9.22 -4.33
C HIS A 12 -18.95 9.44 -5.65
N ILE A 13 -17.84 10.20 -5.60
CA ILE A 13 -16.98 10.44 -6.76
C ILE A 13 -16.31 9.14 -7.23
N PHE A 14 -15.78 8.34 -6.29
CA PHE A 14 -15.04 7.12 -6.61
C PHE A 14 -15.91 5.97 -7.12
N SER A 15 -17.22 6.01 -6.84
CA SER A 15 -18.18 4.96 -7.18
C SER A 15 -18.98 5.24 -8.46
N VAL A 16 -18.70 6.35 -9.15
CA VAL A 16 -19.23 6.61 -10.51
C VAL A 16 -18.82 5.45 -11.43
N PRO A 17 -19.74 4.83 -12.21
CA PRO A 17 -19.43 3.72 -13.11
C PRO A 17 -18.28 4.02 -14.08
N GLU A 18 -17.54 2.98 -14.46
CA GLU A 18 -16.38 3.02 -15.37
C GLU A 18 -15.23 3.94 -14.93
N THR A 19 -15.16 4.26 -13.63
CA THR A 19 -14.09 5.13 -13.09
C THR A 19 -12.81 4.35 -12.80
N CYS A 20 -11.68 4.86 -13.27
CA CYS A 20 -10.35 4.42 -12.85
C CYS A 20 -9.78 5.43 -11.85
N THR A 21 -9.84 5.12 -10.55
CA THR A 21 -9.20 5.96 -9.53
C THR A 21 -7.70 5.74 -9.56
N ALA A 22 -6.92 6.80 -9.76
CA ALA A 22 -5.46 6.73 -9.86
C ALA A 22 -4.78 7.86 -9.11
N GLY A 23 -3.56 7.60 -8.66
CA GLY A 23 -2.69 8.56 -7.99
C GLY A 23 -1.22 8.21 -8.16
N TYR A 24 -0.38 8.75 -7.29
CA TYR A 24 1.05 8.51 -7.28
C TYR A 24 1.47 7.88 -5.95
N ASN A 25 1.86 6.60 -5.97
CA ASN A 25 1.99 5.75 -4.78
C ASN A 25 0.67 5.48 -4.03
N SER A 26 -0.47 5.71 -4.69
CA SER A 26 -1.79 5.65 -4.08
C SER A 26 -2.20 4.25 -3.64
N ILE A 27 -1.83 3.20 -4.39
CA ILE A 27 -2.23 1.82 -4.06
C ILE A 27 -1.66 1.35 -2.72
N ARG A 28 -0.51 1.90 -2.32
CA ARG A 28 0.19 1.51 -1.08
C ARG A 28 -0.07 2.46 0.08
N PHE A 29 -0.73 3.60 -0.16
CA PHE A 29 -0.96 4.61 0.86
C PHE A 29 -2.40 5.16 0.80
N ASP A 30 -2.73 6.01 -0.17
CA ASP A 30 -4.04 6.70 -0.24
C ASP A 30 -5.23 5.75 -0.32
N ASP A 31 -5.08 4.62 -1.01
CA ASP A 31 -6.11 3.58 -1.07
C ASP A 31 -6.32 2.89 0.28
N GLU A 32 -5.26 2.73 1.08
CA GLU A 32 -5.37 2.19 2.44
C GLU A 32 -6.06 3.21 3.34
N VAL A 33 -5.69 4.49 3.27
CA VAL A 33 -6.42 5.58 3.96
C VAL A 33 -7.89 5.55 3.58
N THR A 34 -8.20 5.50 2.29
CA THR A 34 -9.59 5.44 1.78
C THR A 34 -10.34 4.22 2.33
N ARG A 35 -9.73 3.03 2.28
CA ARG A 35 -10.34 1.79 2.78
C ARG A 35 -10.66 1.87 4.27
N PHE A 36 -9.70 2.32 5.08
CA PHE A 36 -9.89 2.43 6.53
C PHE A 36 -10.91 3.52 6.88
N THR A 37 -10.94 4.64 6.16
CA THR A 37 -11.94 5.69 6.38
C THR A 37 -13.34 5.24 5.96
N LEU A 38 -13.49 4.54 4.83
CA LEU A 38 -14.76 3.91 4.43
C LEU A 38 -15.23 2.90 5.49
N TYR A 39 -14.31 2.05 5.95
CA TYR A 39 -14.55 1.04 6.97
C TYR A 39 -15.07 1.63 8.29
N ARG A 40 -14.39 2.64 8.83
CA ARG A 40 -14.81 3.32 10.08
C ARG A 40 -16.17 4.01 9.95
N ASN A 41 -16.58 4.35 8.73
CA ASN A 41 -17.81 5.06 8.43
C ASN A 41 -18.86 4.18 7.73
N PHE A 42 -18.77 2.85 7.89
CA PHE A 42 -19.75 1.85 7.44
C PHE A 42 -20.02 1.76 5.93
N HIS A 43 -19.15 2.32 5.10
CA HIS A 43 -19.16 2.07 3.66
C HIS A 43 -18.39 0.79 3.31
N ASP A 44 -18.70 0.16 2.16
CA ASP A 44 -17.92 -0.98 1.66
C ASP A 44 -16.51 -0.50 1.25
N PRO A 45 -15.43 -0.98 1.89
CA PRO A 45 -14.07 -0.46 1.65
C PRO A 45 -13.53 -0.77 0.25
N TYR A 46 -14.14 -1.73 -0.46
CA TYR A 46 -13.58 -2.30 -1.68
C TYR A 46 -14.48 -2.10 -2.90
N ALA A 47 -15.79 -1.90 -2.73
CA ALA A 47 -16.76 -1.82 -3.81
C ALA A 47 -16.35 -0.84 -4.93
N ARG A 48 -15.91 0.36 -4.56
CA ARG A 48 -15.43 1.40 -5.50
C ARG A 48 -14.27 0.97 -6.39
N GLU A 49 -13.55 -0.09 -6.01
CA GLU A 49 -12.34 -0.54 -6.70
C GLU A 49 -12.63 -1.50 -7.87
N TRP A 50 -13.86 -2.02 -8.00
CA TRP A 50 -14.19 -3.07 -8.97
C TRP A 50 -15.64 -3.11 -9.46
N GLN A 51 -16.61 -2.60 -8.70
CA GLN A 51 -18.02 -2.60 -9.11
C GLN A 51 -18.22 -1.67 -10.31
N ASN A 52 -19.24 -1.97 -11.13
CA ASN A 52 -19.67 -1.12 -12.25
C ASN A 52 -18.56 -0.78 -13.26
N GLY A 53 -17.61 -1.70 -13.47
CA GLY A 53 -16.47 -1.49 -14.36
C GLY A 53 -15.36 -0.62 -13.78
N ASN A 54 -15.44 -0.25 -12.49
CA ASN A 54 -14.41 0.56 -11.84
C ASN A 54 -13.10 -0.21 -11.69
N SER A 55 -12.01 0.54 -11.58
CA SER A 55 -10.66 0.01 -11.44
C SER A 55 -9.75 0.98 -10.70
N ARG A 56 -8.53 0.55 -10.39
CA ARG A 56 -7.50 1.39 -9.78
C ARG A 56 -6.20 1.34 -10.56
N TRP A 57 -5.39 2.38 -10.42
CA TRP A 57 -4.06 2.45 -11.03
C TRP A 57 -3.10 3.32 -10.22
N ASP A 58 -1.80 3.15 -10.46
CA ASP A 58 -0.76 3.89 -9.75
C ASP A 58 0.35 4.30 -10.73
N ILE A 59 0.58 5.60 -10.83
CA ILE A 59 1.50 6.18 -11.81
C ILE A 59 2.97 6.02 -11.40
N LEU A 60 3.26 5.75 -10.12
CA LEU A 60 4.65 5.59 -9.66
C LEU A 60 5.35 4.40 -10.33
N ASP A 61 4.72 3.23 -10.35
CA ASP A 61 5.32 2.05 -10.98
C ASP A 61 5.26 2.16 -12.53
N VAL A 62 4.38 3.00 -13.10
CA VAL A 62 4.41 3.39 -14.52
C VAL A 62 5.68 4.18 -14.84
N MET A 63 6.01 5.19 -14.02
CA MET A 63 7.26 5.97 -14.18
C MET A 63 8.50 5.08 -14.05
N ARG A 64 8.52 4.17 -13.06
CA ARG A 64 9.62 3.20 -12.91
C ARG A 64 9.75 2.29 -14.13
N CYS A 65 8.64 1.83 -14.68
CA CYS A 65 8.66 0.98 -15.87
C CYS A 65 9.14 1.73 -17.12
N ALA A 66 8.71 2.99 -17.29
CA ALA A 66 9.21 3.86 -18.35
C ALA A 66 10.71 4.07 -18.22
N TYR A 67 11.22 4.39 -17.03
CA TYR A 67 12.66 4.50 -16.78
C TYR A 67 13.42 3.20 -17.10
N ALA A 68 12.91 2.05 -16.65
CA ALA A 68 13.57 0.76 -16.80
C ALA A 68 13.64 0.30 -18.25
N LEU A 69 12.52 0.42 -18.98
CA LEU A 69 12.35 -0.25 -20.26
C LEU A 69 12.33 0.72 -21.43
N ARG A 70 11.83 1.95 -21.29
CA ARG A 70 11.67 2.90 -22.41
C ARG A 70 11.93 4.34 -21.94
N PRO A 71 13.15 4.66 -21.46
CA PRO A 71 13.41 5.96 -20.85
C PRO A 71 13.50 7.12 -21.84
N GLU A 72 13.59 6.82 -23.14
CA GLU A 72 13.79 7.80 -24.18
C GLU A 72 12.65 8.82 -24.21
N GLY A 73 13.00 10.11 -24.29
CA GLY A 73 12.05 11.23 -24.36
C GLY A 73 11.59 11.80 -23.01
N ILE A 74 12.03 11.23 -21.89
CA ILE A 74 11.78 11.71 -20.53
C ILE A 74 13.11 12.04 -19.85
N ASN A 75 13.19 13.18 -19.17
CA ASN A 75 14.34 13.56 -18.37
C ASN A 75 14.21 12.94 -16.97
N TRP A 76 15.23 12.19 -16.55
CA TRP A 76 15.23 11.46 -15.29
C TRP A 76 16.13 12.18 -14.27
N PRO A 77 15.55 12.91 -13.29
CA PRO A 77 16.31 13.68 -12.31
C PRO A 77 17.13 12.76 -11.41
N LYS A 78 18.25 13.27 -10.90
CA LYS A 78 19.07 12.58 -9.90
C LYS A 78 19.00 13.32 -8.57
N ASN A 79 18.99 12.56 -7.48
CA ASN A 79 19.05 13.09 -6.11
C ASN A 79 20.50 13.44 -5.72
N ALA A 80 20.71 13.88 -4.47
CA ALA A 80 22.01 14.26 -3.94
C ALA A 80 23.05 13.12 -3.97
N GLU A 81 22.60 11.86 -3.89
CA GLU A 81 23.46 10.67 -3.99
C GLU A 81 23.68 10.19 -5.45
N GLY A 82 23.23 10.96 -6.45
CA GLY A 82 23.37 10.64 -7.86
C GLY A 82 22.44 9.53 -8.38
N LYS A 83 21.49 9.07 -7.56
CA LYS A 83 20.48 8.07 -7.93
C LYS A 83 19.27 8.73 -8.57
N VAL A 84 18.61 8.05 -9.50
CA VAL A 84 17.40 8.59 -10.13
C VAL A 84 16.30 8.75 -9.09
N SER A 85 15.70 9.94 -9.06
CA SER A 85 14.57 10.27 -8.21
C SER A 85 13.25 10.05 -8.95
N PHE A 86 12.29 9.49 -8.24
CA PHE A 86 10.90 9.35 -8.69
C PHE A 86 9.96 10.24 -7.85
N ARG A 87 10.48 11.28 -7.20
CA ARG A 87 9.63 12.28 -6.53
C ARG A 87 8.92 13.11 -7.61
N LEU A 88 7.65 13.47 -7.38
CA LEU A 88 6.84 14.18 -8.38
C LEU A 88 7.42 15.55 -8.71
N GLU A 89 7.86 16.27 -7.68
CA GLU A 89 8.51 17.57 -7.77
C GLU A 89 9.80 17.52 -8.61
N ASP A 90 10.62 16.48 -8.43
CA ASP A 90 11.87 16.32 -9.20
C ASP A 90 11.56 16.01 -10.67
N LEU A 91 10.59 15.11 -10.92
CA LEU A 91 10.19 14.70 -12.27
C LEU A 91 9.56 15.86 -13.05
N THR A 92 8.67 16.62 -12.42
CA THR A 92 8.01 17.77 -13.05
C THR A 92 9.03 18.87 -13.37
N ALA A 93 9.91 19.22 -12.42
CA ALA A 93 10.98 20.19 -12.63
C ALA A 93 11.92 19.79 -13.78
N ALA A 94 12.40 18.54 -13.81
CA ALA A 94 13.32 18.05 -14.83
C ALA A 94 12.71 18.01 -16.24
N ASN A 95 11.38 17.95 -16.35
CA ASN A 95 10.67 17.88 -17.62
C ASN A 95 9.97 19.20 -17.99
N GLY A 96 10.30 20.31 -17.32
CA GLY A 96 9.77 21.65 -17.64
C GLY A 96 8.27 21.80 -17.40
N ILE A 97 7.73 21.04 -16.44
CA ILE A 97 6.31 21.08 -16.07
C ILE A 97 6.17 22.04 -14.88
N ASP A 98 5.75 23.28 -15.15
CA ASP A 98 5.43 24.26 -14.10
C ASP A 98 4.00 24.07 -13.60
N LEU A 99 3.86 23.87 -12.30
CA LEU A 99 2.57 23.68 -11.62
C LEU A 99 2.28 24.79 -10.60
N GLY A 100 3.14 25.82 -10.54
CA GLY A 100 3.10 26.86 -9.53
C GLY A 100 3.64 26.42 -8.17
N LYS A 101 3.65 27.35 -7.20
CA LYS A 101 4.02 27.07 -5.81
C LYS A 101 2.77 26.78 -4.99
N ALA A 102 2.60 25.51 -4.61
CA ALA A 102 1.95 25.09 -3.38
C ALA A 102 2.22 23.59 -3.17
N HIS A 103 2.67 23.19 -1.98
CA HIS A 103 2.59 21.79 -1.54
C HIS A 103 1.16 21.49 -1.07
N ASP A 104 0.20 21.62 -1.98
CA ASP A 104 -1.22 21.33 -1.75
C ASP A 104 -1.60 20.06 -2.54
N ALA A 105 -2.53 19.28 -2.00
CA ALA A 105 -3.02 18.04 -2.60
C ALA A 105 -3.45 18.24 -4.07
N VAL A 106 -3.98 19.41 -4.43
CA VAL A 106 -4.35 19.74 -5.82
C VAL A 106 -3.13 19.82 -6.74
N VAL A 107 -2.00 20.34 -6.27
CA VAL A 107 -0.75 20.43 -7.06
C VAL A 107 -0.20 19.03 -7.31
N ASP A 108 -0.22 18.14 -6.32
CA ASP A 108 0.21 16.75 -6.50
C ASP A 108 -0.69 15.97 -7.47
N VAL A 109 -2.01 16.24 -7.45
CA VAL A 109 -2.94 15.69 -8.46
C VAL A 109 -2.58 16.20 -9.86
N ARG A 110 -2.32 17.50 -10.03
CA ARG A 110 -1.92 18.08 -11.32
C ARG A 110 -0.57 17.54 -11.78
N ALA A 111 0.38 17.36 -10.87
CA ALA A 111 1.68 16.75 -11.14
C ALA A 111 1.52 15.32 -11.63
N THR A 112 0.71 14.52 -10.93
CA THR A 112 0.41 13.14 -11.30
C THR A 112 -0.19 13.06 -12.71
N ILE A 113 -1.17 13.91 -13.03
CA ILE A 113 -1.76 13.99 -14.37
C ILE A 113 -0.70 14.37 -15.42
N ALA A 114 0.15 15.34 -15.11
CA ALA A 114 1.17 15.83 -16.05
C ALA A 114 2.23 14.77 -16.36
N VAL A 115 2.74 14.05 -15.36
CA VAL A 115 3.70 12.96 -15.59
C VAL A 115 3.06 11.76 -16.28
N ALA A 116 1.78 11.45 -15.99
CA ALA A 116 1.05 10.42 -16.72
C ALA A 116 0.89 10.77 -18.21
N LYS A 117 0.54 12.02 -18.53
CA LYS A 117 0.50 12.54 -19.91
C LYS A 117 1.86 12.49 -20.59
N LEU A 118 2.93 12.84 -19.87
CA LEU A 118 4.28 12.77 -20.39
C LEU A 118 4.64 11.34 -20.85
N VAL A 119 4.32 10.32 -20.05
CA VAL A 119 4.53 8.92 -20.46
C VAL A 119 3.65 8.52 -21.63
N LEU A 120 2.39 8.96 -21.65
CA LEU A 120 1.49 8.71 -22.79
C LEU A 120 2.01 9.32 -24.09
N ASP A 121 2.56 10.53 -24.04
CA ASP A 121 3.05 11.25 -25.22
C ASP A 121 4.37 10.66 -25.73
N LYS A 122 5.31 10.35 -24.82
CA LYS A 122 6.64 9.85 -25.19
C LYS A 122 6.67 8.35 -25.44
N GLN A 123 5.86 7.59 -24.71
CA GLN A 123 5.84 6.12 -24.72
C GLN A 123 4.40 5.55 -24.77
N PRO A 124 3.59 5.89 -25.79
CA PRO A 124 2.16 5.55 -25.84
C PRO A 124 1.87 4.05 -25.80
N LYS A 125 2.73 3.23 -26.42
CA LYS A 125 2.57 1.76 -26.42
C LYS A 125 2.78 1.19 -25.02
N LEU A 126 3.78 1.68 -24.29
CA LEU A 126 4.04 1.27 -22.91
C LEU A 126 2.89 1.69 -22.00
N TYR A 127 2.45 2.95 -22.09
CA TYR A 127 1.33 3.45 -21.29
C TYR A 127 0.08 2.60 -21.47
N ARG A 128 -0.34 2.34 -22.72
CA ARG A 128 -1.53 1.53 -23.03
C ARG A 128 -1.38 0.09 -22.54
N TYR A 129 -0.22 -0.52 -22.74
CA TYR A 129 0.06 -1.84 -22.22
C TYR A 129 -0.11 -1.91 -20.69
N LEU A 130 0.48 -0.96 -19.95
CA LEU A 130 0.41 -0.92 -18.49
C LEU A 130 -0.99 -0.59 -17.99
N PHE A 131 -1.71 0.29 -18.69
CA PHE A 131 -3.09 0.60 -18.36
C PHE A 131 -3.99 -0.63 -18.55
N ASP A 132 -3.86 -1.36 -19.66
CA ASP A 132 -4.63 -2.59 -19.89
C ASP A 132 -4.31 -3.67 -18.85
N HIS A 133 -3.02 -3.79 -18.48
CA HIS A 133 -2.55 -4.73 -17.48
C HIS A 133 -2.68 -4.21 -16.03
N ARG A 134 -3.46 -3.15 -15.76
CA ARG A 134 -3.83 -2.80 -14.37
C ARG A 134 -4.85 -3.80 -13.79
N LEU A 135 -5.61 -4.45 -14.67
CA LEU A 135 -6.70 -5.34 -14.29
C LEU A 135 -6.16 -6.71 -13.88
N LYS A 136 -6.58 -7.20 -12.71
CA LYS A 136 -6.09 -8.46 -12.13
C LYS A 136 -6.17 -9.66 -13.08
N HIS A 137 -7.23 -9.76 -13.89
CA HIS A 137 -7.44 -10.89 -14.80
C HIS A 137 -6.50 -10.84 -16.01
N LYS A 138 -6.11 -9.64 -16.47
CA LYS A 138 -5.10 -9.47 -17.52
C LYS A 138 -3.72 -9.87 -16.99
N LEU A 139 -3.36 -9.42 -15.78
CA LEU A 139 -2.08 -9.80 -15.14
C LEU A 139 -2.01 -11.30 -14.85
N ALA A 140 -3.06 -11.89 -14.29
CA ALA A 140 -3.10 -13.31 -13.98
C ALA A 140 -2.87 -14.18 -15.23
N SER A 141 -3.31 -13.73 -16.40
CA SER A 141 -3.08 -14.45 -17.67
C SER A 141 -1.60 -14.51 -18.10
N LEU A 142 -0.73 -13.65 -17.54
CA LEU A 142 0.71 -13.70 -17.77
C LEU A 142 1.42 -14.68 -16.84
N VAL A 143 0.80 -15.04 -15.72
CA VAL A 143 1.41 -15.82 -14.64
C VAL A 143 1.22 -17.31 -14.95
N ASP A 144 2.33 -17.98 -15.29
CA ASP A 144 2.37 -19.40 -15.57
C ASP A 144 3.30 -20.09 -14.56
N VAL A 145 2.69 -20.58 -13.48
CA VAL A 145 3.37 -21.30 -12.39
C VAL A 145 3.73 -22.73 -12.78
N ASP A 146 3.01 -23.33 -13.73
CA ASP A 146 3.21 -24.73 -14.10
C ASP A 146 4.44 -24.89 -15.01
N ASN A 147 4.61 -23.98 -15.97
CA ASN A 147 5.77 -23.97 -16.86
C ASN A 147 6.91 -23.08 -16.35
N HIS A 148 6.70 -22.40 -15.22
CA HIS A 148 7.64 -21.45 -14.61
C HIS A 148 8.13 -20.41 -15.63
N LYS A 149 7.18 -19.72 -16.28
CA LYS A 149 7.48 -18.79 -17.38
C LYS A 149 8.09 -17.48 -16.84
N PRO A 150 9.29 -17.07 -17.28
CA PRO A 150 9.90 -15.83 -16.80
C PRO A 150 9.11 -14.58 -17.22
N LEU A 151 9.06 -13.61 -16.32
CA LEU A 151 8.43 -12.30 -16.49
C LEU A 151 9.41 -11.20 -16.08
N VAL A 152 9.35 -10.06 -16.77
CA VAL A 152 9.87 -8.80 -16.23
C VAL A 152 8.93 -8.35 -15.11
N HIS A 153 9.47 -8.01 -13.96
CA HIS A 153 8.73 -7.37 -12.87
C HIS A 153 9.43 -6.07 -12.45
N VAL A 154 8.68 -4.97 -12.45
CA VAL A 154 9.15 -3.67 -11.96
C VAL A 154 8.47 -3.36 -10.63
N SER A 155 9.26 -2.96 -9.63
CA SER A 155 8.76 -2.60 -8.30
C SER A 155 9.82 -1.79 -7.55
N GLY A 156 9.38 -0.82 -6.74
CA GLY A 156 10.27 -0.05 -5.86
C GLY A 156 11.03 -0.85 -4.79
N MET A 157 10.75 -2.14 -4.59
CA MET A 157 11.58 -3.01 -3.74
C MET A 157 12.89 -3.45 -4.41
N TYR A 158 13.02 -3.27 -5.72
CA TYR A 158 14.28 -3.43 -6.44
C TYR A 158 14.98 -2.09 -6.51
N GLY A 159 16.30 -2.09 -6.34
CA GLY A 159 17.07 -0.85 -6.33
C GLY A 159 17.04 -0.13 -7.69
N VAL A 160 17.21 1.19 -7.62
CA VAL A 160 17.19 2.09 -8.79
C VAL A 160 18.36 1.79 -9.74
N GLU A 161 19.47 1.29 -9.21
CA GLU A 161 20.64 0.83 -9.96
C GLU A 161 20.35 -0.38 -10.86
N ARG A 162 19.26 -1.11 -10.60
CA ARG A 162 18.74 -2.21 -11.43
C ARG A 162 17.51 -1.78 -12.26
N GLY A 163 17.27 -0.49 -12.41
CA GLY A 163 16.06 0.02 -13.08
C GLY A 163 14.78 -0.25 -12.30
N CYS A 164 14.85 -0.50 -10.98
CA CYS A 164 13.72 -0.99 -10.19
C CYS A 164 13.11 -2.29 -10.73
N MET A 165 13.93 -3.17 -11.34
CA MET A 165 13.46 -4.32 -12.10
C MET A 165 14.18 -5.62 -11.73
N ALA A 166 13.47 -6.73 -11.89
CA ALA A 166 14.04 -8.07 -11.92
C ALA A 166 13.36 -8.93 -13.00
N ILE A 167 14.08 -9.95 -13.49
CA ILE A 167 13.43 -11.07 -14.19
C ILE A 167 13.04 -12.09 -13.13
N VAL A 168 11.74 -12.30 -12.99
CA VAL A 168 11.16 -13.19 -11.99
C VAL A 168 10.49 -14.40 -12.63
N VAL A 169 10.43 -15.49 -11.88
CA VAL A 169 9.76 -16.72 -12.29
C VAL A 169 8.68 -17.06 -11.27
N PRO A 170 7.40 -17.15 -11.66
CA PRO A 170 6.35 -17.66 -10.79
C PRO A 170 6.65 -19.10 -10.39
N ILE A 171 6.72 -19.36 -9.07
CA ILE A 171 6.94 -20.70 -8.52
C ILE A 171 5.60 -21.35 -8.15
N CYS A 172 4.76 -20.63 -7.41
CA CYS A 172 3.45 -21.13 -6.97
C CYS A 172 2.50 -19.96 -6.64
N TRP A 173 1.20 -20.25 -6.61
CA TRP A 173 0.22 -19.32 -6.05
C TRP A 173 0.32 -19.29 -4.52
N HIS A 174 0.01 -18.15 -3.92
CA HIS A 174 -0.03 -18.06 -2.47
C HIS A 174 -1.14 -18.96 -1.91
N PRO A 175 -0.91 -19.72 -0.82
CA PRO A 175 -1.87 -20.70 -0.30
C PRO A 175 -3.22 -20.08 0.14
N ASN A 176 -3.16 -18.97 0.87
CA ASN A 176 -4.36 -18.31 1.41
C ASN A 176 -4.84 -17.10 0.58
N ASN A 177 -3.93 -16.35 -0.04
CA ASN A 177 -4.26 -15.14 -0.81
C ASN A 177 -4.39 -15.44 -2.31
N LYS A 178 -5.63 -15.55 -2.79
CA LYS A 178 -5.93 -15.79 -4.22
C LYS A 178 -5.47 -14.67 -5.16
N ASN A 179 -5.07 -13.52 -4.63
CA ASN A 179 -4.60 -12.38 -5.41
C ASN A 179 -3.07 -12.24 -5.40
N SER A 180 -2.31 -13.25 -4.96
CA SER A 180 -0.84 -13.20 -5.04
C SER A 180 -0.20 -14.54 -5.42
N PHE A 181 0.99 -14.45 -5.98
CA PHE A 181 1.86 -15.58 -6.28
C PHE A 181 3.27 -15.32 -5.75
N ILE A 182 4.02 -16.38 -5.51
CA ILE A 182 5.39 -16.33 -5.07
C ILE A 182 6.29 -16.46 -6.28
N ALA A 183 7.19 -15.50 -6.46
CA ALA A 183 8.11 -15.44 -7.59
C ALA A 183 9.56 -15.48 -7.12
N PHE A 184 10.44 -16.11 -7.91
CA PHE A 184 11.88 -16.12 -7.71
C PHE A 184 12.59 -15.10 -8.58
N ASP A 185 13.49 -14.29 -8.03
CA ASP A 185 14.38 -13.37 -8.75
C ASP A 185 15.56 -14.16 -9.34
N LEU A 186 15.59 -14.30 -10.67
CA LEU A 186 16.62 -15.05 -11.40
C LEU A 186 18.02 -14.42 -11.34
N SER A 187 18.17 -13.21 -10.79
CA SER A 187 19.51 -12.65 -10.49
C SER A 187 20.19 -13.31 -9.29
N THR A 188 19.46 -14.12 -8.52
CA THR A 188 19.97 -14.83 -7.34
C THR A 188 20.16 -16.32 -7.62
N ASP A 189 21.06 -16.97 -6.88
CA ASP A 189 21.35 -18.40 -7.01
C ASP A 189 20.16 -19.25 -6.50
N PRO A 190 19.50 -20.06 -7.36
CA PRO A 190 18.39 -20.93 -6.97
C PRO A 190 18.74 -21.96 -5.91
N ASN A 191 20.00 -22.41 -5.85
CA ASN A 191 20.44 -23.41 -4.87
C ASN A 191 20.31 -22.92 -3.43
N THR A 192 20.15 -21.61 -3.22
CA THR A 192 19.88 -21.04 -1.90
C THR A 192 18.56 -21.50 -1.27
N LEU A 193 17.65 -22.08 -2.06
CA LEU A 193 16.39 -22.68 -1.59
C LEU A 193 16.52 -24.14 -1.15
N ALA A 194 17.58 -24.84 -1.58
CA ALA A 194 17.71 -26.27 -1.39
C ALA A 194 17.88 -26.63 0.09
N GLY A 195 17.16 -27.67 0.53
CA GLY A 195 17.31 -28.24 1.88
C GLY A 195 16.93 -27.33 3.04
N LEU A 196 16.25 -26.20 2.80
CA LEU A 196 15.78 -25.31 3.87
C LEU A 196 14.47 -25.80 4.48
N SER A 197 14.38 -25.81 5.82
CA SER A 197 13.10 -25.97 6.53
C SER A 197 12.21 -24.73 6.42
N VAL A 198 10.93 -24.87 6.80
CA VAL A 198 9.97 -23.76 6.90
C VAL A 198 10.51 -22.64 7.78
N GLU A 199 11.05 -22.97 8.95
CA GLU A 199 11.59 -22.01 9.93
C GLU A 199 12.80 -21.26 9.36
N GLN A 200 13.70 -21.96 8.67
CA GLN A 200 14.87 -21.36 8.04
C GLN A 200 14.48 -20.43 6.89
N MET A 201 13.53 -20.83 6.04
CA MET A 201 12.98 -19.96 5.01
C MET A 201 12.32 -18.71 5.62
N ARG A 202 11.51 -18.89 6.66
CA ARG A 202 10.82 -17.82 7.38
C ARG A 202 11.81 -16.80 7.96
N GLN A 203 12.85 -17.27 8.65
CA GLN A 203 13.89 -16.43 9.21
C GLN A 203 14.59 -15.61 8.11
N ARG A 204 14.98 -16.26 7.00
CA ARG A 204 15.66 -15.57 5.89
C ARG A 204 14.76 -14.61 5.12
N LEU A 205 13.44 -14.78 5.15
CA LEU A 205 12.49 -13.93 4.42
C LEU A 205 12.03 -12.71 5.20
N PHE A 206 11.80 -12.87 6.51
CA PHE A 206 11.10 -11.87 7.32
C PHE A 206 12.00 -11.13 8.32
N SER A 207 13.23 -11.58 8.55
CA SER A 207 14.21 -10.80 9.30
C SER A 207 14.79 -9.66 8.45
N LYS A 208 15.18 -8.56 9.10
CA LYS A 208 15.95 -7.52 8.41
C LYS A 208 17.33 -8.10 8.06
N GLN A 209 17.92 -7.63 6.96
CA GLN A 209 19.23 -8.13 6.52
C GLN A 209 20.33 -7.92 7.57
N VAL A 210 20.22 -6.87 8.39
CA VAL A 210 21.14 -6.57 9.51
C VAL A 210 21.01 -7.55 10.68
N ASP A 211 19.86 -8.24 10.78
CA ASP A 211 19.58 -9.23 11.83
C ASP A 211 19.89 -10.66 11.36
N LEU A 212 20.32 -10.84 10.10
CA LEU A 212 20.70 -12.14 9.58
C LEU A 212 22.16 -12.46 9.96
N PRO A 213 22.48 -13.73 10.28
CA PRO A 213 23.86 -14.14 10.54
C PRO A 213 24.80 -13.82 9.36
N GLU A 214 26.07 -13.57 9.68
CA GLU A 214 27.09 -13.28 8.68
C GLU A 214 27.16 -14.38 7.60
N GLY A 215 27.23 -13.98 6.32
CA GLY A 215 27.20 -14.89 5.18
C GLY A 215 25.80 -15.35 4.74
N ILE A 216 24.75 -15.13 5.54
CA ILE A 216 23.37 -15.48 5.18
C ILE A 216 22.68 -14.32 4.46
N LYS A 217 22.37 -14.53 3.18
CA LYS A 217 21.61 -13.57 2.37
C LYS A 217 20.10 -13.82 2.46
N ARG A 218 19.30 -12.78 2.27
CA ARG A 218 17.85 -12.92 2.02
C ARG A 218 17.60 -13.81 0.81
N LEU A 219 16.54 -14.63 0.87
CA LEU A 219 16.13 -15.45 -0.27
C LEU A 219 15.63 -14.57 -1.41
N GLY A 220 15.89 -14.99 -2.65
CA GLY A 220 15.42 -14.33 -3.86
C GLY A 220 13.91 -14.48 -4.12
N LEU A 221 13.09 -14.60 -3.08
CA LEU A 221 11.65 -14.77 -3.20
C LEU A 221 10.92 -13.45 -2.98
N LYS A 222 9.85 -13.23 -3.75
CA LYS A 222 8.97 -12.09 -3.64
C LYS A 222 7.53 -12.51 -3.84
N GLU A 223 6.65 -12.05 -2.96
CA GLU A 223 5.21 -12.14 -3.17
C GLU A 223 4.73 -10.99 -4.07
N VAL A 224 4.08 -11.32 -5.18
CA VAL A 224 3.54 -10.35 -6.14
C VAL A 224 2.02 -10.37 -6.08
N HIS A 225 1.41 -9.22 -5.83
CA HIS A 225 -0.03 -9.08 -5.61
C HIS A 225 -0.74 -8.57 -6.87
N VAL A 226 -1.44 -9.44 -7.62
CA VAL A 226 -2.08 -9.08 -8.91
C VAL A 226 -3.21 -8.06 -8.80
N ASN A 227 -3.79 -7.87 -7.60
CA ASN A 227 -4.82 -6.85 -7.33
C ASN A 227 -4.25 -5.46 -6.94
N LYS A 228 -2.92 -5.33 -6.88
CA LYS A 228 -2.22 -4.06 -6.60
C LYS A 228 -1.54 -3.47 -7.84
N SER A 229 -2.10 -3.76 -9.02
CA SER A 229 -1.61 -3.33 -10.34
C SER A 229 -0.07 -3.47 -10.54
N PRO A 230 0.54 -4.62 -10.19
CA PRO A 230 1.98 -4.81 -10.34
C PRO A 230 2.37 -4.75 -11.81
N VAL A 231 3.52 -4.13 -12.09
CA VAL A 231 4.07 -4.12 -13.44
C VAL A 231 4.66 -5.49 -13.75
N LEU A 232 4.02 -6.20 -14.69
CA LEU A 232 4.47 -7.47 -15.23
C LEU A 232 4.49 -7.40 -16.77
N ALA A 233 5.53 -7.95 -17.37
CA ALA A 233 5.60 -8.13 -18.82
C ALA A 233 6.31 -9.45 -19.18
N PRO A 234 6.04 -10.02 -20.37
CA PRO A 234 6.82 -11.16 -20.86
C PRO A 234 8.32 -10.86 -20.83
N ALA A 235 9.16 -11.83 -20.46
CA ALA A 235 10.62 -11.65 -20.39
C ALA A 235 11.24 -11.07 -21.68
N ALA A 236 10.68 -11.42 -22.85
CA ALA A 236 11.10 -10.92 -24.15
C ALA A 236 10.92 -9.39 -24.33
N THR A 237 10.21 -8.72 -23.43
CA THR A 237 10.08 -7.25 -23.42
C THR A 237 11.39 -6.56 -23.09
N LEU A 238 12.26 -7.23 -22.32
CA LEU A 238 13.61 -6.78 -22.00
C LEU A 238 14.55 -7.19 -23.12
N THR A 239 15.06 -6.22 -23.86
CA THR A 239 16.04 -6.46 -24.93
C THR A 239 17.45 -6.65 -24.37
N PRO A 240 18.38 -7.30 -25.10
CA PRO A 240 19.75 -7.53 -24.62
C PRO A 240 20.50 -6.25 -24.22
N ASP A 241 20.34 -5.17 -24.99
CA ASP A 241 20.93 -3.85 -24.70
C ASP A 241 20.37 -3.23 -23.41
N GLN A 242 19.08 -3.45 -23.12
CA GLN A 242 18.46 -3.01 -21.87
C GLN A 242 18.92 -3.87 -20.69
N ALA A 243 19.08 -5.17 -20.89
CA ALA A 243 19.63 -6.05 -19.87
C ALA A 243 21.07 -5.64 -19.51
N GLU A 244 21.90 -5.35 -20.51
CA GLU A 244 23.27 -4.84 -20.33
C GLU A 244 23.30 -3.51 -19.57
N ARG A 245 22.43 -2.55 -19.92
CA ARG A 245 22.27 -1.26 -19.21
C ARG A 245 22.08 -1.42 -17.71
N TRP A 246 21.37 -2.47 -17.29
CA TRP A 246 21.04 -2.75 -15.89
C TRP A 246 21.93 -3.83 -15.24
N ASN A 247 23.04 -4.20 -15.90
CA ASN A 247 23.94 -5.28 -15.44
C ASN A 247 23.23 -6.62 -15.21
N LEU A 248 22.22 -6.92 -16.03
CA LEU A 248 21.49 -8.19 -16.01
C LEU A 248 22.09 -9.14 -17.06
N SER A 249 22.93 -10.07 -16.61
CA SER A 249 23.52 -11.07 -17.51
C SER A 249 22.48 -12.09 -17.97
N GLY A 250 22.17 -12.09 -19.28
CA GLY A 250 21.25 -13.06 -19.88
C GLY A 250 21.69 -14.51 -19.68
N ASP A 251 23.01 -14.78 -19.64
CA ASP A 251 23.54 -16.12 -19.39
C ASP A 251 23.29 -16.56 -17.95
N VAL A 252 23.53 -15.68 -16.98
CA VAL A 252 23.21 -15.95 -15.56
C VAL A 252 21.72 -16.22 -15.39
N LEU A 253 20.86 -15.37 -15.99
CA LEU A 253 19.41 -15.54 -15.89
C LEU A 253 18.92 -16.87 -16.49
N ARG A 254 19.45 -17.27 -17.66
CA ARG A 254 19.12 -18.55 -18.30
C ARG A 254 19.64 -19.75 -17.51
N SER A 255 20.87 -19.68 -17.00
CA SER A 255 21.47 -20.71 -16.16
C SER A 255 20.66 -20.90 -14.88
N ASN A 256 20.33 -19.81 -14.19
CA ASN A 256 19.52 -19.84 -12.98
C ASN A 256 18.09 -20.33 -13.24
N LEU A 257 17.49 -20.02 -14.40
CA LEU A 257 16.19 -20.57 -14.77
C LEU A 257 16.26 -22.11 -14.92
N ALA A 258 17.28 -22.63 -15.61
CA ALA A 258 17.47 -24.06 -15.78
C ALA A 258 17.69 -24.76 -14.43
N ALA A 259 18.57 -24.19 -13.59
CA ALA A 259 18.84 -24.70 -12.24
C ALA A 259 17.61 -24.67 -11.35
N LEU A 260 16.83 -23.58 -11.36
CA LEU A 260 15.57 -23.47 -10.60
C LEU A 260 14.56 -24.54 -11.03
N LYS A 261 14.36 -24.73 -12.34
CA LYS A 261 13.44 -25.75 -12.86
C LYS A 261 13.87 -27.17 -12.46
N GLN A 262 15.17 -27.45 -12.56
CA GLN A 262 15.72 -28.73 -12.13
C GLN A 262 15.53 -28.94 -10.62
N LEU A 263 15.83 -27.92 -9.83
CA LEU A 263 15.69 -27.96 -8.37
C LEU A 263 14.24 -28.21 -7.95
N LEU A 264 13.28 -27.48 -8.51
CA LEU A 264 11.85 -27.66 -8.21
C LEU A 264 11.32 -29.04 -8.64
N ALA A 265 11.87 -29.62 -9.71
CA ALA A 265 11.50 -30.97 -10.15
C ALA A 265 12.10 -32.07 -9.28
N GLN A 266 13.28 -31.85 -8.70
CA GLN A 266 13.99 -32.83 -7.88
C GLN A 266 13.60 -32.76 -6.40
N ASP A 267 13.31 -31.56 -5.89
CA ASP A 267 13.02 -31.30 -4.48
C ASP A 267 11.63 -30.68 -4.30
N VAL A 268 10.62 -31.54 -4.22
CA VAL A 268 9.21 -31.15 -3.99
C VAL A 268 9.02 -30.49 -2.62
N SER A 269 9.94 -30.72 -1.67
CA SER A 269 9.84 -30.14 -0.32
C SER A 269 9.92 -28.61 -0.36
N ILE A 270 10.55 -28.01 -1.37
CA ILE A 270 10.62 -26.55 -1.52
C ILE A 270 9.22 -25.95 -1.64
N LEU A 271 8.35 -26.52 -2.48
CA LEU A 271 6.99 -26.04 -2.66
C LEU A 271 6.15 -26.26 -1.39
N GLN A 272 6.33 -27.40 -0.72
CA GLN A 272 5.67 -27.70 0.56
C GLN A 272 6.10 -26.73 1.67
N ASN A 273 7.40 -26.41 1.73
CA ASN A 273 7.95 -25.50 2.72
C ASN A 273 7.52 -24.07 2.44
N LEU A 274 7.47 -23.63 1.17
CA LEU A 274 6.87 -22.35 0.80
C LEU A 274 5.40 -22.28 1.22
N HIS A 275 4.63 -23.34 0.95
CA HIS A 275 3.25 -23.41 1.42
C HIS A 275 3.17 -23.24 2.95
N GLY A 276 4.03 -23.93 3.72
CA GLY A 276 4.13 -23.77 5.17
C GLY A 276 4.45 -22.34 5.61
N VAL A 277 5.50 -21.74 5.05
CA VAL A 277 5.96 -20.37 5.35
C VAL A 277 4.85 -19.35 5.16
N TYR A 278 4.10 -19.44 4.05
CA TYR A 278 3.06 -18.47 3.71
C TYR A 278 1.68 -18.81 4.31
N SER A 279 1.50 -20.01 4.86
CA SER A 279 0.26 -20.39 5.57
C SER A 279 0.30 -20.03 7.05
N GLN A 280 1.46 -20.16 7.70
CA GLN A 280 1.63 -19.99 9.16
C GLN A 280 2.03 -18.57 9.56
N ARG A 281 1.59 -17.56 8.82
CA ARG A 281 1.93 -16.18 9.13
C ARG A 281 1.08 -15.68 10.30
N GLU A 282 1.63 -15.79 11.50
CA GLU A 282 1.05 -15.17 12.69
C GLU A 282 1.31 -13.67 12.64
N PHE A 283 0.23 -12.90 12.69
CA PHE A 283 0.27 -11.46 12.91
C PHE A 283 -0.12 -11.18 14.34
N GLU A 284 0.42 -10.10 14.91
CA GLU A 284 -0.06 -9.61 16.20
C GLU A 284 -1.58 -9.44 16.16
N VAL A 285 -2.25 -9.97 17.18
CA VAL A 285 -3.68 -9.82 17.35
C VAL A 285 -3.98 -8.33 17.51
N LYS A 286 -4.70 -7.79 16.53
CA LYS A 286 -5.21 -6.43 16.60
C LYS A 286 -6.50 -6.46 17.41
N THR A 287 -6.52 -5.77 18.55
CA THR A 287 -7.67 -5.69 19.47
C THR A 287 -8.52 -4.45 19.23
N ASP A 288 -7.93 -3.39 18.68
CA ASP A 288 -8.64 -2.16 18.36
C ASP A 288 -9.41 -2.30 17.03
N VAL A 289 -10.74 -2.09 17.09
CA VAL A 289 -11.64 -2.17 15.94
C VAL A 289 -11.18 -1.31 14.76
N ASP A 290 -10.59 -0.13 14.97
CA ASP A 290 -10.14 0.73 13.87
C ASP A 290 -9.00 0.12 13.05
N SER A 291 -8.30 -0.87 13.62
CA SER A 291 -7.20 -1.61 12.98
C SER A 291 -7.59 -3.00 12.47
N GLN A 292 -8.86 -3.39 12.63
CA GLN A 292 -9.34 -4.76 12.35
C GLN A 292 -9.96 -4.96 10.97
N LEU A 293 -9.79 -4.01 10.03
CA LEU A 293 -10.31 -4.12 8.66
C LEU A 293 -9.91 -5.46 8.00
N TYR A 294 -8.63 -5.83 8.09
CA TYR A 294 -8.11 -7.04 7.44
C TYR A 294 -8.15 -8.30 8.31
N SER A 295 -8.20 -8.16 9.64
CA SER A 295 -8.23 -9.31 10.56
C SER A 295 -9.65 -9.81 10.87
N GLY A 296 -10.67 -8.94 10.81
CA GLY A 296 -12.05 -9.34 11.10
C GLY A 296 -12.81 -9.92 9.91
N GLY A 297 -12.21 -10.01 8.73
CA GLY A 297 -12.86 -10.56 7.54
C GLY A 297 -13.95 -9.67 6.93
N PHE A 298 -14.66 -10.20 5.94
CA PHE A 298 -15.71 -9.48 5.21
C PHE A 298 -17.04 -9.51 5.97
N TRP A 299 -17.72 -8.37 5.98
CA TRP A 299 -19.06 -8.23 6.57
C TRP A 299 -20.09 -9.17 5.94
N SER A 300 -20.92 -9.77 6.79
CA SER A 300 -22.01 -10.64 6.35
C SER A 300 -23.11 -9.85 5.64
N GLY A 301 -24.02 -10.56 4.96
CA GLY A 301 -25.21 -9.92 4.38
C GLY A 301 -26.12 -9.27 5.43
N MET A 302 -26.14 -9.77 6.67
CA MET A 302 -26.89 -9.18 7.78
C MET A 302 -26.23 -7.89 8.27
N ASP A 303 -24.91 -7.89 8.45
CA ASP A 303 -24.16 -6.69 8.87
C ASP A 303 -24.30 -5.59 7.83
N LYS A 304 -24.24 -5.93 6.53
CA LYS A 304 -24.46 -4.95 5.44
C LYS A 304 -25.84 -4.30 5.48
N LYS A 305 -26.89 -5.02 5.93
CA LYS A 305 -28.22 -4.43 6.15
C LYS A 305 -28.22 -3.47 7.34
N ALA A 306 -27.53 -3.82 8.43
CA ALA A 306 -27.37 -2.94 9.57
C ALA A 306 -26.63 -1.64 9.20
N MET A 307 -25.58 -1.74 8.38
CA MET A 307 -24.86 -0.58 7.83
C MET A 307 -25.76 0.30 6.96
N ALA A 308 -26.55 -0.30 6.06
CA ALA A 308 -27.51 0.44 5.27
C ALA A 308 -28.56 1.15 6.14
N GLN A 309 -28.99 0.53 7.24
CA GLN A 309 -29.89 1.16 8.22
C GLN A 309 -29.23 2.36 8.91
N ILE A 310 -27.95 2.27 9.28
CA ILE A 310 -27.20 3.40 9.85
C ILE A 310 -27.21 4.58 8.87
N HIS A 311 -26.86 4.36 7.60
CA HIS A 311 -26.86 5.43 6.58
C HIS A 311 -28.24 6.02 6.29
N ALA A 312 -29.31 5.22 6.39
CA ALA A 312 -30.68 5.68 6.20
C ALA A 312 -31.25 6.43 7.42
N THR A 313 -30.59 6.38 8.57
CA THR A 313 -31.07 6.98 9.82
C THR A 313 -30.61 8.43 9.92
N ALA A 314 -31.53 9.34 10.25
CA ALA A 314 -31.19 10.74 10.47
C ALA A 314 -30.18 10.90 11.61
N LYS A 315 -29.22 11.84 11.48
CA LYS A 315 -28.10 12.05 12.41
C LYS A 315 -28.53 12.04 13.89
N LYS A 316 -29.55 12.82 14.25
CA LYS A 316 -30.11 12.88 15.61
C LYS A 316 -30.74 11.56 16.09
N ALA A 317 -31.32 10.76 15.19
CA ALA A 317 -31.96 9.49 15.53
C ALA A 317 -30.95 8.34 15.73
N LEU A 318 -29.67 8.52 15.37
CA LEU A 318 -28.62 7.54 15.59
C LEU A 318 -28.36 7.24 17.07
N ALA A 319 -28.65 8.19 17.97
CA ALA A 319 -28.52 7.99 19.41
C ALA A 319 -29.38 6.81 19.92
N GLY A 320 -30.61 6.68 19.41
CA GLY A 320 -31.54 5.61 19.78
C GLY A 320 -31.47 4.36 18.90
N LEU A 321 -30.66 4.37 17.83
CA LEU A 321 -30.55 3.24 16.91
C LEU A 321 -29.78 2.09 17.55
N LYS A 322 -30.32 0.87 17.44
CA LYS A 322 -29.68 -0.38 17.93
C LYS A 322 -29.49 -1.34 16.75
N PRO A 323 -28.45 -1.14 15.91
CA PRO A 323 -28.18 -2.04 14.80
C PRO A 323 -27.75 -3.41 15.34
N SER A 324 -28.24 -4.48 14.73
CA SER A 324 -27.86 -5.85 15.11
C SER A 324 -26.74 -6.33 14.19
N PHE A 325 -25.52 -6.40 14.74
CA PHE A 325 -24.35 -6.95 14.06
C PHE A 325 -24.15 -8.42 14.47
N GLN A 326 -23.76 -9.26 13.52
CA GLN A 326 -23.25 -10.60 13.78
C GLN A 326 -21.74 -10.58 14.06
N ASP A 327 -21.04 -9.66 13.40
CA ASP A 327 -19.61 -9.49 13.59
C ASP A 327 -19.34 -8.63 14.85
N PRO A 328 -18.48 -9.09 15.78
CA PRO A 328 -18.26 -8.46 17.08
C PRO A 328 -17.66 -7.06 16.99
N ARG A 329 -17.10 -6.67 15.85
CA ARG A 329 -16.54 -5.33 15.64
C ARG A 329 -17.63 -4.26 15.57
N GLY A 330 -18.82 -4.63 15.08
CA GLY A 330 -19.85 -3.68 14.67
C GLY A 330 -20.37 -2.78 15.81
N GLU A 331 -20.54 -3.33 17.01
CA GLU A 331 -21.07 -2.57 18.16
C GLU A 331 -20.12 -1.45 18.60
N GLU A 332 -18.85 -1.78 18.85
CA GLU A 332 -17.82 -0.79 19.23
C GLU A 332 -17.56 0.21 18.10
N MET A 333 -17.52 -0.25 16.84
CA MET A 333 -17.40 0.65 15.69
C MET A 333 -18.57 1.64 15.61
N PHE A 334 -19.79 1.20 15.90
CA PHE A 334 -20.96 2.07 15.83
C PHE A 334 -20.93 3.14 16.92
N PHE A 335 -20.52 2.75 18.13
CA PHE A 335 -20.27 3.71 19.21
C PHE A 335 -19.25 4.79 18.78
N ARG A 336 -18.07 4.39 18.28
CA ARG A 336 -17.02 5.34 17.84
C ARG A 336 -17.46 6.19 16.66
N PHE A 337 -18.21 5.63 15.71
CA PHE A 337 -18.78 6.37 14.59
C PHE A 337 -19.67 7.53 15.05
N ARG A 338 -20.58 7.27 16.00
CA ARG A 338 -21.44 8.32 16.57
C ARG A 338 -20.61 9.35 17.32
N ALA A 339 -19.71 8.91 18.18
CA ALA A 339 -18.94 9.81 19.04
C ALA A 339 -17.97 10.72 18.26
N ARG A 340 -17.38 10.24 17.16
CA ARG A 340 -16.49 11.03 16.31
C ARG A 340 -17.23 12.02 15.40
N ASN A 341 -18.38 11.62 14.88
CA ASN A 341 -19.06 12.40 13.83
C ASN A 341 -20.19 13.29 14.38
N TYR A 342 -20.84 12.87 15.46
CA TYR A 342 -22.03 13.51 16.02
C TYR A 342 -22.01 13.53 17.56
N PRO A 343 -20.92 14.02 18.19
CA PRO A 343 -20.80 14.05 19.65
C PRO A 343 -21.95 14.80 20.34
N GLU A 344 -22.55 15.79 19.67
CA GLU A 344 -23.68 16.57 20.18
C GLU A 344 -24.98 15.77 20.40
N TYR A 345 -25.04 14.53 19.90
CA TYR A 345 -26.19 13.64 20.07
C TYR A 345 -25.91 12.45 20.98
N LEU A 346 -24.73 12.37 21.61
CA LEU A 346 -24.48 11.35 22.64
C LEU A 346 -25.32 11.63 23.90
N ASP A 347 -25.72 10.55 24.59
CA ASP A 347 -26.28 10.66 25.93
C ASP A 347 -25.16 10.72 26.99
N GLY A 348 -25.52 10.96 28.26
CA GLY A 348 -24.55 11.18 29.33
C GLY A 348 -23.58 10.01 29.54
N ASP A 349 -24.10 8.78 29.57
CA ASP A 349 -23.29 7.58 29.78
C ASP A 349 -22.34 7.34 28.58
N ASP A 350 -22.81 7.54 27.34
CA ASP A 350 -21.97 7.42 26.14
C ASP A 350 -20.92 8.55 26.06
N HIS A 351 -21.24 9.77 26.53
CA HIS A 351 -20.28 10.88 26.58
C HIS A 351 -19.15 10.60 27.57
N GLU A 352 -19.47 10.16 28.79
CA GLU A 352 -18.46 9.77 29.79
C GLU A 352 -17.56 8.63 29.26
N ARG A 353 -18.16 7.61 28.62
CA ARG A 353 -17.42 6.53 27.98
C ARG A 353 -16.48 7.05 26.89
N TRP A 354 -16.92 8.00 26.08
CA TRP A 354 -16.11 8.58 25.02
C TRP A 354 -14.93 9.39 25.56
N VAL A 355 -15.17 10.22 26.58
CA VAL A 355 -14.12 10.98 27.27
C VAL A 355 -13.07 10.04 27.86
N GLN A 356 -13.49 8.96 28.52
CA GLN A 356 -12.57 7.95 29.05
C GLN A 356 -11.77 7.25 27.94
N HIS A 357 -12.42 6.93 26.82
CA HIS A 357 -11.74 6.35 25.65
C HIS A 357 -10.65 7.30 25.11
N CYS A 358 -10.98 8.58 24.92
CA CYS A 358 -10.03 9.61 24.48
C CYS A 358 -8.86 9.76 25.45
N SER A 359 -9.14 9.86 26.76
CA SER A 359 -8.10 9.94 27.80
C SER A 359 -7.16 8.74 27.76
N ASN A 360 -7.71 7.52 27.71
CA ASN A 360 -6.91 6.29 27.63
C ASN A 360 -6.03 6.24 26.38
N SER A 361 -6.54 6.74 25.23
CA SER A 361 -5.77 6.78 23.99
C SER A 361 -4.65 7.84 24.03
N LEU A 362 -4.95 9.03 24.57
CA LEU A 362 -4.04 10.18 24.56
C LEU A 362 -2.96 10.12 25.66
N MET A 363 -3.28 9.48 26.79
CA MET A 363 -2.37 9.32 27.93
C MET A 363 -1.71 7.94 27.99
N GLY A 364 -2.34 6.92 27.39
CA GLY A 364 -1.91 5.52 27.45
C GLY A 364 -1.20 5.06 26.19
N ASN A 365 -1.56 3.86 25.72
CA ASN A 365 -0.96 3.20 24.56
C ASN A 365 -1.95 3.18 23.39
N GLY A 366 -2.45 4.36 23.01
CA GLY A 366 -3.25 4.51 21.79
C GLY A 366 -2.44 4.17 20.52
N PRO A 367 -3.08 4.20 19.34
CA PRO A 367 -2.41 3.87 18.08
C PRO A 367 -1.41 4.93 17.60
N GLY A 368 -1.41 6.13 18.21
CA GLY A 368 -0.50 7.23 17.92
C GLY A 368 0.44 7.55 19.08
N LEU A 369 1.15 8.68 18.99
CA LEU A 369 1.95 9.19 20.10
C LEU A 369 1.02 9.64 21.24
N ASN A 370 1.31 9.18 22.46
CA ASN A 370 0.68 9.76 23.64
C ASN A 370 1.27 11.15 23.96
N PHE A 371 0.70 11.87 24.92
CA PHE A 371 1.15 13.24 25.24
C PHE A 371 2.63 13.36 25.60
N GLU A 372 3.18 12.39 26.35
CA GLU A 372 4.60 12.40 26.70
C GLU A 372 5.49 12.21 25.47
N GLN A 373 5.18 11.21 24.66
CA GLN A 373 5.90 10.91 23.41
C GLN A 373 5.78 12.03 22.40
N PHE A 374 4.59 12.62 22.28
CA PHE A 374 4.33 13.75 21.40
C PHE A 374 5.12 14.99 21.81
N SER A 375 5.17 15.30 23.12
CA SER A 375 5.97 16.41 23.65
C SER A 375 7.47 16.24 23.35
N GLN A 376 8.00 15.02 23.54
CA GLN A 376 9.39 14.72 23.19
C GLN A 376 9.66 14.88 21.69
N ALA A 377 8.77 14.36 20.83
CA ALA A 377 8.89 14.50 19.38
C ALA A 377 8.80 15.96 18.94
N LEU A 378 7.93 16.76 19.56
CA LEU A 378 7.77 18.18 19.28
C LEU A 378 9.03 18.97 19.66
N GLN A 379 9.62 18.70 20.83
CA GLN A 379 10.87 19.34 21.26
C GLN A 379 12.04 18.99 20.32
N GLN A 380 12.15 17.73 19.91
CA GLN A 380 13.17 17.30 18.96
C GLN A 380 13.00 18.01 17.61
N ALA A 381 11.78 18.06 17.07
CA ALA A 381 11.50 18.76 15.81
C ALA A 381 11.78 20.27 15.90
N ALA A 382 11.46 20.90 17.03
CA ALA A 382 11.74 22.32 17.27
C ALA A 382 13.25 22.61 17.29
N GLN A 383 14.06 21.73 17.87
CA GLN A 383 15.53 21.87 17.84
C GLN A 383 16.08 21.69 16.42
N GLU A 384 15.62 20.68 15.69
CA GLU A 384 16.07 20.38 14.32
C GLU A 384 15.72 21.51 13.33
N HIS A 385 14.57 22.17 13.54
CA HIS A 385 14.04 23.17 12.62
C HIS A 385 14.03 24.60 13.20
N GLN A 386 14.83 24.88 14.24
CA GLN A 386 14.88 26.17 14.94
C GLN A 386 15.13 27.40 14.04
N HIS A 387 15.68 27.20 12.84
CA HIS A 387 15.98 28.26 11.88
C HIS A 387 14.96 28.37 10.73
N ASP A 388 13.96 27.48 10.69
CA ASP A 388 12.88 27.46 9.69
C ASP A 388 11.61 28.05 10.30
N GLN A 389 11.32 29.32 9.98
CA GLN A 389 10.20 30.05 10.58
C GLN A 389 8.84 29.41 10.28
N GLU A 390 8.66 28.85 9.07
CA GLU A 390 7.39 28.23 8.67
C GLU A 390 7.16 26.93 9.46
N LYS A 391 8.19 26.09 9.58
CA LYS A 391 8.09 24.88 10.41
C LYS A 391 7.91 25.20 11.88
N MET A 392 8.60 26.20 12.41
CA MET A 392 8.43 26.61 13.80
C MET A 392 7.01 27.11 14.09
N PHE A 393 6.38 27.81 13.14
CA PHE A 393 4.97 28.19 13.24
C PHE A 393 4.05 26.96 13.33
N VAL A 394 4.23 25.97 12.45
CA VAL A 394 3.45 24.72 12.50
C VAL A 394 3.64 23.97 13.82
N LEU A 395 4.86 23.93 14.36
CA LEU A 395 5.13 23.28 15.65
C LEU A 395 4.43 24.00 16.82
N GLN A 396 4.30 25.33 16.76
CA GLN A 396 3.54 26.10 17.76
C GLN A 396 2.04 25.80 17.66
N GLU A 397 1.48 25.74 16.45
CA GLU A 397 0.08 25.37 16.25
C GLU A 397 -0.22 23.95 16.74
N LEU A 398 0.71 23.01 16.54
CA LEU A 398 0.61 21.65 17.06
C LEU A 398 0.63 21.61 18.61
N GLN A 399 1.45 22.44 19.26
CA GLN A 399 1.44 22.59 20.71
C GLN A 399 0.09 23.11 21.22
N LEU A 400 -0.42 24.19 20.62
CA LEU A 400 -1.71 24.79 20.99
C LEU A 400 -2.87 23.79 20.80
N TYR A 401 -2.83 23.02 19.72
CA TYR A 401 -3.83 21.98 19.50
C TYR A 401 -3.75 20.89 20.58
N ALA A 402 -2.54 20.42 20.91
CA ALA A 402 -2.34 19.41 21.97
C ALA A 402 -2.89 19.91 23.33
N GLU A 403 -2.65 21.16 23.69
CA GLU A 403 -3.21 21.78 24.90
C GLU A 403 -4.75 21.82 24.86
N SER A 404 -5.34 22.12 23.70
CA SER A 404 -6.80 22.19 23.54
C SER A 404 -7.53 20.85 23.69
N ILE A 405 -6.83 19.73 23.46
CA ILE A 405 -7.39 18.37 23.56
C ILE A 405 -6.89 17.60 24.79
N TYR A 406 -6.15 18.27 25.69
CA TYR A 406 -5.64 17.64 26.90
C TYR A 406 -6.81 17.18 27.79
N PRO A 407 -6.82 15.94 28.30
CA PRO A 407 -7.85 15.47 29.22
C PRO A 407 -7.77 16.23 30.56
N GLY A 408 -8.56 17.29 30.72
CA GLY A 408 -8.73 18.04 31.97
C GLY A 408 -10.11 17.82 32.60
N ASP A 409 -10.32 18.36 33.80
CA ASP A 409 -11.55 18.21 34.61
C ASP A 409 -12.83 18.86 34.00
N GLY A 410 -12.84 19.21 32.72
CA GLY A 410 -13.85 20.05 32.07
C GLY A 410 -14.46 19.48 30.78
N TYR A 411 -14.48 18.17 30.60
CA TYR A 411 -15.16 17.49 29.49
C TYR A 411 -16.55 16.97 29.85
#